data_AF-F9QAW6-F1
#
_entry.id   AF-F9QAW6-F1
#
_cell.length_a   1.000
_cell.length_b   1.000
_cell.length_c   1.000
_cell.angle_alpha   90.00
_cell.angle_beta   90.00
_cell.angle_gamma   90.00
#
_symmetry.space_group_name_H-M   'P 1'
#
loop_
_entity.id
_entity.type
_entity.pdbx_description
1 polymer ?
#
loop_
_entity_poly.entity_id
_entity_poly.type
_entity_poly.pdbx_seq_one_letter_code
_entity_poly.pdbx_strand_id
1 'polypeptide(L)' 'MIVLADGTATNPVLAPRIKSLTEVVGHSMMIHEGGDNHSDHPKPLGGGGARMACGVIK' A
#
# COMPACT_ATOMS: atom_id res chain seq x y z
N MET A 1 -0.81 -4.54 2.82
CA MET A 1 0.17 -5.58 2.42
C MET A 1 0.40 -6.50 3.62
N ILE A 2 0.67 -7.78 3.41
CA ILE A 2 1.05 -8.73 4.47
C ILE A 2 2.40 -9.32 4.08
N VAL A 3 3.36 -9.29 5.00
CA VAL A 3 4.71 -9.86 4.82
C VAL A 3 4.85 -11.03 5.80
N LEU A 4 5.32 -12.17 5.30
CA LEU A 4 5.58 -13.37 6.10
C LEU A 4 6.91 -13.25 6.86
N ALA A 5 7.15 -14.14 7.81
CA ALA A 5 8.36 -14.13 8.64
C ALA A 5 9.66 -14.30 7.84
N ASP A 6 9.59 -14.89 6.64
CA ASP A 6 10.71 -15.03 5.71
C ASP A 6 10.96 -13.79 4.84
N GLY A 7 10.16 -12.73 5.02
CA GLY A 7 10.25 -11.48 4.27
C GLY A 7 9.48 -11.47 2.95
N THR A 8 8.76 -12.53 2.60
CA THR A 8 7.98 -12.59 1.36
C THR A 8 6.59 -11.96 1.50
N ALA A 9 6.07 -11.39 0.41
CA ALA A 9 4.75 -10.76 0.35
C ALA A 9 3.97 -11.25 -0.89
N THR A 10 3.28 -12.38 -0.76
CA THR A 10 2.61 -13.08 -1.87
C THR A 10 1.09 -13.09 -1.78
N ASN A 11 0.51 -12.55 -0.71
CA ASN A 11 -0.95 -12.50 -0.53
C ASN A 11 -1.59 -11.40 -1.41
N PRO A 12 -2.46 -11.73 -2.38
CA PRO A 12 -3.13 -10.74 -3.22
C PRO A 12 -4.18 -9.95 -2.42
N VAL A 13 -4.44 -8.70 -2.83
CA VAL A 13 -5.48 -7.83 -2.26
C VAL A 13 -6.31 -7.19 -3.36
N LEU A 14 -7.59 -6.92 -3.08
CA LEU A 14 -8.52 -6.30 -4.01
C LEU A 14 -8.84 -4.86 -3.58
N ALA A 15 -8.71 -3.91 -4.51
CA ALA A 15 -9.20 -2.55 -4.34
C ALA A 15 -10.49 -2.35 -5.16
N PRO A 16 -11.69 -2.62 -4.61
CA PRO A 16 -12.93 -2.68 -5.39
C PRO A 16 -13.38 -1.32 -5.96
N ARG A 17 -12.74 -0.22 -5.55
CA ARG A 17 -13.02 1.13 -6.07
C ARG A 17 -12.23 1.49 -7.33
N ILE A 18 -11.12 0.79 -7.60
CA ILE A 18 -10.35 0.93 -8.85
C ILE A 18 -10.97 -0.04 -9.85
N LYS A 19 -11.46 0.47 -10.98
CA LYS A 19 -12.27 -0.33 -11.93
C LYS A 19 -11.46 -0.80 -13.14
N SER A 20 -10.34 -0.15 -13.42
CA SER A 20 -9.50 -0.40 -14.58
C SER A 20 -8.02 -0.14 -14.26
N LEU A 21 -7.11 -0.79 -14.99
CA LEU A 21 -5.67 -0.59 -14.82
C LEU A 21 -5.23 0.82 -15.26
N THR A 22 -5.94 1.43 -16.21
CA THR A 22 -5.62 2.77 -16.71
C THR A 22 -5.77 3.87 -15.65
N GLU A 23 -6.60 3.67 -14.62
CA GLU A 23 -6.74 4.62 -13.50
C GLU A 23 -5.48 4.78 -12.66
N VAL A 24 -4.60 3.77 -12.66
CA VAL A 24 -3.38 3.75 -11.83
C VAL A 24 -2.09 3.95 -12.64
N VAL A 25 -2.15 3.91 -13.97
CA VAL A 25 -1.00 4.23 -14.82
C VAL A 25 -0.55 5.67 -14.58
N GLY A 26 0.76 5.90 -14.55
CA GLY A 26 1.36 7.21 -14.26
C GLY A 26 1.40 7.58 -12.78
N HIS A 27 0.86 6.74 -11.90
CA HIS A 27 0.95 6.88 -10.44
C HIS A 27 2.05 5.97 -9.86
N SER A 28 2.24 6.05 -8.55
CA SER A 28 3.21 5.24 -7.83
C SER A 28 2.56 4.41 -6.72
N MET A 29 3.02 3.18 -6.52
CA MET A 29 2.59 2.29 -5.44
C MET A 29 3.57 2.35 -4.27
N MET A 30 3.11 2.81 -3.10
CA MET A 30 3.93 2.96 -1.89
C MET A 30 3.74 1.80 -0.93
N ILE A 31 4.83 1.43 -0.26
CA ILE A 31 4.84 0.55 0.91
C ILE A 31 5.45 1.36 2.05
N HIS A 32 4.75 1.42 3.17
CA HIS A 32 5.17 2.14 4.36
C HIS A 32 5.88 1.20 5.35
N GLU A 33 6.63 1.77 6.30
CA GLU A 33 7.27 1.01 7.38
C GLU A 33 6.25 0.46 8.39
N GLY A 34 5.19 1.22 8.66
CA GLY A 34 4.10 0.86 9.56
C GLY A 34 2.92 0.19 8.86
N GLY A 35 1.93 -0.20 9.67
CA GLY A 35 0.64 -0.70 9.20
C GLY A 35 -0.32 0.41 8.75
N ASP A 36 -1.57 0.04 8.50
CA ASP A 36 -2.63 0.97 8.13
C ASP A 36 -3.95 0.54 8.81
N ASN A 37 -4.48 1.38 9.71
CA ASN A 37 -5.78 1.16 10.34
C ASN A 37 -6.96 1.79 9.57
N HIS A 38 -6.70 2.38 8.40
CA HIS A 38 -7.66 3.08 7.53
C HIS A 38 -8.33 4.30 8.17
N SER A 39 -7.68 4.92 9.15
CA SER A 39 -8.17 6.11 9.84
C SER A 39 -7.04 7.10 10.08
N ASP A 40 -7.35 8.39 10.12
CA ASP A 40 -6.41 9.43 10.56
C ASP A 40 -6.26 9.49 12.09
N HIS A 41 -7.03 8.69 12.83
CA HIS A 41 -6.93 8.58 14.28
C HIS A 41 -6.46 7.18 14.70
N PRO A 42 -5.50 7.05 15.64
CA PRO A 42 -4.84 8.13 16.39
C PRO A 42 -3.68 8.81 15.66
N LYS A 43 -3.24 8.26 14.52
CA LYS A 43 -2.14 8.82 13.72
C LYS A 43 -2.62 9.09 12.30
N PRO A 44 -2.16 10.18 11.65
CA PRO A 44 -2.52 10.49 10.27
C PRO A 44 -2.18 9.35 9.31
N LEU A 45 -2.96 9.25 8.22
CA LEU A 45 -2.76 8.34 7.10
C LEU A 45 -2.58 6.88 7.56
N GLY A 46 -3.41 6.43 8.51
CA GLY A 46 -3.40 5.05 8.99
C GLY A 46 -2.26 4.68 9.93
N GLY A 47 -1.33 5.61 10.19
CA GLY A 47 -0.11 5.34 10.97
C GLY A 47 1.02 4.66 10.19
N GLY A 48 0.99 4.69 8.85
CA GLY A 48 2.03 4.06 8.01
C GLY A 48 3.43 4.65 8.21
N GLY A 49 3.54 5.95 8.46
CA GLY A 49 4.84 6.59 8.71
C GLY A 49 5.73 6.65 7.46
N ALA A 50 7.03 6.37 7.63
CA ALA A 50 8.02 6.48 6.56
C ALA A 50 7.76 5.53 5.38
N ARG A 51 8.35 5.85 4.23
CA ARG A 51 8.17 5.11 2.97
C ARG A 51 9.31 4.09 2.83
N MET A 52 8.98 2.81 2.91
CA MET A 52 9.94 1.70 2.87
C MET A 52 10.28 1.29 1.43
N ALA A 53 9.29 1.26 0.54
CA ALA A 53 9.48 0.89 -0.86
C ALA A 53 8.48 1.62 -1.78
N CYS A 54 8.87 1.76 -3.05
CA CYS A 54 8.15 2.54 -4.04
C CYS A 54 8.33 1.92 -5.44
N GLY A 55 7.29 1.95 -6.26
CA GLY A 55 7.37 1.63 -7.69
C GLY A 55 6.43 2.50 -8.52
N VAL A 56 6.88 2.91 -9.70
CA VAL A 56 6.05 3.64 -10.68
C VAL A 56 5.26 2.63 -11.52
N ILE A 57 3.96 2.86 -11.68
CA ILE A 57 3.09 2.08 -12.56
C ILE A 57 3.13 2.73 -13.95
N LYS A 58 3.61 1.97 -14.94
CA LYS A 58 3.73 2.40 -16.35
C LYS A 58 2.66 1.77 -17.22
#